data_AF-A0A7Y4UDS7-F1
#
_entry.id   AF-A0A7Y4UDS7-F1
#
_cell.length_a   1.000
_cell.length_b   1.000
_cell.length_c   1.000
_cell.angle_alpha   90.00
_cell.angle_beta   90.00
_cell.angle_gamma   90.00
#
_symmetry.space_group_name_H-M   'P 1'
#
loop_
_entity.id
_entity.type
_entity.pdbx_description
1 polymer ?
#
loop_
_entity_poly.entity_id
_entity_poly.type
_entity_poly.pdbx_seq_one_letter_code
_entity_poly.pdbx_strand_id
1 'polypeptide(L)'
;MSSTSNFGIQLVAFSDELYNAWQKSFNGIADVTISHGDILTFRADAIVSPANSFGYMDGGLDLKYSQCFGWELEKKLRTHLETYHFGELPVGQAVIIPTGPIDQHEIRYLISAPTMRVPMRVAESPNAYLAFKAVIHAVLQHNQSSSDKITSVLCPGLGTGEGKMPAQRCARQMLKAYETCLGGKMETRGGLAQAVRNHMELLK
;
A
#
# COMPACT_ATOMS: atom_id res chain seq x y z
N MET A 1 -20.40 1.41 13.12
CA MET A 1 -20.54 1.16 11.67
C MET A 1 -19.99 -0.24 11.42
N SER A 2 -20.81 -1.16 10.92
CA SER A 2 -20.38 -2.53 10.64
C SER A 2 -19.30 -2.50 9.56
N SER A 3 -18.13 -3.07 9.86
CA SER A 3 -17.06 -3.27 8.89
C SER A 3 -17.56 -4.09 7.70
N THR A 4 -17.28 -3.63 6.48
CA THR A 4 -17.47 -4.38 5.24
C THR A 4 -16.16 -5.06 4.79
N SER A 5 -15.05 -4.83 5.51
CA SER A 5 -13.74 -5.39 5.19
C SER A 5 -13.54 -6.73 5.87
N ASN A 6 -13.34 -7.78 5.08
CA ASN A 6 -13.01 -9.12 5.56
C ASN A 6 -11.50 -9.28 5.89
N PHE A 7 -10.76 -8.17 6.10
CA PHE A 7 -9.34 -8.16 6.43
C PHE A 7 -8.95 -6.91 7.21
N GLY A 8 -7.98 -7.04 8.13
CA GLY A 8 -7.41 -5.94 8.90
C GLY A 8 -6.16 -5.34 8.25
N ILE A 9 -5.93 -4.06 8.48
CA ILE A 9 -4.74 -3.33 8.02
C ILE A 9 -3.95 -2.84 9.22
N GLN A 10 -2.66 -3.16 9.26
CA GLN A 10 -1.73 -2.60 10.23
C GLN A 10 -0.80 -1.62 9.53
N LEU A 11 -0.98 -0.34 9.85
CA LEU A 11 -0.11 0.75 9.38
C LEU A 11 1.14 0.79 10.27
N VAL A 12 2.32 0.53 9.70
CA VAL A 12 3.57 0.51 10.45
C VAL A 12 4.44 1.69 10.05
N ALA A 13 4.59 2.62 10.98
CA ALA A 13 5.36 3.85 10.79
C ALA A 13 6.81 3.63 11.23
N PHE A 14 7.75 4.09 10.41
CA PHE A 14 9.17 4.12 10.76
C PHE A 14 9.59 5.44 11.44
N SER A 15 8.77 6.49 11.33
CA SER A 15 9.03 7.79 11.95
C SER A 15 7.90 8.24 12.86
N ASP A 16 8.24 9.00 13.90
CA ASP A 16 7.28 9.57 14.85
C ASP A 16 6.27 10.49 14.15
N GLU A 17 6.71 11.25 13.15
CA GLU A 17 5.85 12.16 12.38
C GLU A 17 4.73 11.41 11.68
N LEU A 18 5.06 10.28 11.05
CA LEU A 18 4.10 9.43 10.35
C LEU A 18 3.19 8.68 11.33
N TYR A 19 3.77 8.14 12.41
CA TYR A 19 3.00 7.50 13.47
C TYR A 19 1.95 8.45 14.05
N ASN A 20 2.36 9.67 14.42
CA ASN A 20 1.47 10.69 14.97
C ASN A 20 0.42 11.17 13.95
N ALA A 21 0.80 11.29 12.67
CA ALA A 21 -0.15 11.65 11.62
C ALA A 21 -1.24 10.60 11.44
N TRP A 22 -0.87 9.31 11.41
CA TRP A 22 -1.85 8.23 11.34
C TRP A 22 -2.70 8.10 12.59
N GLN A 23 -2.11 8.23 13.80
CA GLN A 23 -2.87 8.21 15.04
C GLN A 23 -4.00 9.24 15.02
N LYS A 24 -3.74 10.44 14.47
CA LYS A 24 -4.76 11.49 14.30
C LYS A 24 -5.77 11.15 13.19
N SER A 25 -5.32 10.66 12.04
CA SER A 25 -6.19 10.44 10.86
C SER A 25 -7.05 9.19 10.97
N PHE A 26 -6.52 8.08 11.49
CA PHE A 26 -7.19 6.78 11.54
C PHE A 26 -7.81 6.46 12.91
N ASN A 27 -7.89 7.45 13.81
CA ASN A 27 -8.47 7.28 15.14
C ASN A 27 -9.90 6.70 15.07
N GLY A 28 -10.13 5.61 15.81
CA GLY A 28 -11.45 4.98 15.92
C GLY A 28 -11.88 4.11 14.74
N ILE A 29 -11.00 3.81 13.79
CA ILE A 29 -11.27 2.86 12.70
C ILE A 29 -10.94 1.44 13.17
N ALA A 30 -11.98 0.62 13.36
CA ALA A 30 -11.87 -0.70 14.01
C ALA A 30 -10.89 -1.68 13.31
N ASP A 31 -10.85 -1.68 11.98
CA ASP A 31 -10.02 -2.62 11.21
C ASP A 31 -8.64 -2.08 10.87
N VAL A 32 -8.25 -0.94 11.46
CA VAL A 32 -6.94 -0.34 11.27
C VAL A 32 -6.18 -0.26 12.58
N THR A 33 -5.06 -0.96 12.66
CA THR A 33 -4.10 -0.85 13.76
C THR A 33 -2.93 0.02 13.32
N ILE A 34 -2.38 0.82 14.23
CA ILE A 34 -1.24 1.69 13.96
C ILE A 34 -0.10 1.29 14.89
N SER A 35 1.08 1.05 14.32
CA SER A 35 2.27 0.63 15.05
C SER A 35 3.48 1.46 14.64
N HIS A 36 4.46 1.53 15.54
CA HIS A 36 5.72 2.22 15.31
C HIS A 36 6.86 1.20 15.38
N GLY A 37 7.76 1.18 14.40
CA GLY A 37 8.91 0.29 14.37
C GLY A 37 9.27 -0.24 12.98
N ASP A 38 10.11 -1.27 12.96
CA ASP A 38 10.44 -1.98 11.71
C ASP A 38 9.27 -2.90 11.32
N ILE A 39 8.73 -2.67 10.12
CA ILE A 39 7.59 -3.43 9.59
C ILE A 39 7.84 -4.94 9.53
N LEU A 40 9.09 -5.38 9.37
CA LEU A 40 9.46 -6.80 9.34
C LEU A 40 9.42 -7.48 10.72
N THR A 41 9.22 -6.72 11.80
CA THR A 41 9.02 -7.30 13.15
C THR A 41 7.58 -7.70 13.43
N PHE A 42 6.65 -7.35 12.54
CA PHE A 42 5.23 -7.66 12.64
C PHE A 42 4.85 -8.85 11.75
N ARG A 43 3.70 -9.46 12.05
CA ARG A 43 3.19 -10.67 11.40
C ARG A 43 1.87 -10.37 10.72
N ALA A 44 1.71 -10.80 9.48
CA ALA A 44 0.48 -10.72 8.71
C ALA A 44 0.55 -11.66 7.50
N ASP A 45 -0.56 -11.86 6.81
CA ASP A 45 -0.61 -12.65 5.59
C ASP A 45 0.12 -11.97 4.43
N ALA A 46 0.06 -10.64 4.36
CA ALA A 46 0.64 -9.86 3.28
C ALA A 46 1.37 -8.59 3.77
N ILE A 47 2.37 -8.16 3.01
CA ILE A 47 3.11 -6.91 3.23
C ILE A 47 3.13 -6.05 1.97
N VAL A 48 2.95 -4.74 2.13
CA VAL A 48 2.97 -3.78 1.01
C VAL A 48 4.39 -3.31 0.73
N SER A 49 4.78 -3.35 -0.55
CA SER A 49 5.98 -2.72 -1.10
C SER A 49 5.60 -1.42 -1.83
N PRO A 50 6.00 -0.25 -1.30
CA PRO A 50 5.76 1.06 -1.91
C PRO A 50 6.76 1.34 -3.05
N ALA A 51 6.75 0.47 -4.06
CA ALA A 51 7.78 0.33 -5.08
C ALA A 51 7.88 1.50 -6.08
N ASN A 52 8.89 1.41 -6.95
CA ASN A 52 8.87 2.02 -8.28
C ASN A 52 8.07 1.15 -9.27
N SER A 53 7.66 1.73 -10.40
CA SER A 53 6.84 1.03 -11.40
C SER A 53 7.55 -0.15 -12.10
N PHE A 54 8.86 -0.29 -11.95
CA PHE A 54 9.63 -1.35 -12.59
C PHE A 54 9.91 -2.54 -11.68
N GLY A 55 9.46 -2.51 -10.42
CA GLY A 55 9.60 -3.64 -9.51
C GLY A 55 11.04 -3.95 -9.08
N TYR A 56 11.99 -3.03 -9.27
CA TYR A 56 13.32 -3.14 -8.66
C TYR A 56 13.22 -2.88 -7.15
N MET A 57 13.93 -3.69 -6.37
CA MET A 57 13.85 -3.75 -4.92
C MET A 57 15.25 -3.63 -4.28
N ASP A 58 16.08 -2.76 -4.85
CA ASP A 58 17.50 -2.57 -4.49
C ASP A 58 17.75 -1.32 -3.62
N GLY A 59 16.69 -0.60 -3.24
CA GLY A 59 16.78 0.61 -2.40
C GLY A 59 15.71 0.71 -1.32
N GLY A 60 15.98 1.55 -0.31
CA GLY A 60 15.03 1.91 0.74
C GLY A 60 14.45 0.70 1.50
N LEU A 61 13.12 0.69 1.66
CA LEU A 61 12.40 -0.39 2.32
C LEU A 61 12.40 -1.68 1.48
N ASP A 62 12.36 -1.57 0.16
CA ASP A 62 12.32 -2.72 -0.74
C ASP A 62 13.62 -3.54 -0.67
N LEU A 63 14.77 -2.88 -0.46
CA LEU A 63 16.03 -3.57 -0.18
C LEU A 63 15.95 -4.45 1.07
N LYS A 64 15.28 -3.99 2.13
CA LYS A 64 15.07 -4.80 3.34
C LYS A 64 14.22 -6.04 3.03
N TYR A 65 13.21 -5.90 2.17
CA TYR A 65 12.39 -7.04 1.75
C TYR A 65 13.19 -8.05 0.92
N SER A 66 14.01 -7.58 -0.02
CA SER A 66 14.93 -8.45 -0.79
C SER A 66 15.92 -9.18 0.11
N GLN A 67 16.42 -8.53 1.17
CA GLN A 67 17.33 -9.14 2.14
C GLN A 67 16.61 -10.15 3.06
N CYS A 68 15.35 -9.88 3.44
CA CYS A 68 14.55 -10.74 4.31
C CYS A 68 14.03 -11.99 3.58
N PHE A 69 13.38 -11.78 2.43
CA PHE A 69 12.71 -12.85 1.67
C PHE A 69 13.60 -13.47 0.58
N GLY A 70 14.77 -12.90 0.34
CA GLY A 70 15.71 -13.32 -0.70
C GLY A 70 15.49 -12.62 -2.05
N TRP A 71 16.57 -12.50 -2.83
CA TRP A 71 16.59 -11.83 -4.14
C TRP A 71 15.72 -12.50 -5.22
N GLU A 72 15.25 -13.73 -4.99
CA GLU A 72 14.25 -14.36 -5.86
C GLU A 72 12.89 -13.64 -5.83
N LEU A 73 12.60 -12.87 -4.76
CA LEU A 73 11.40 -12.06 -4.68
C LEU A 73 11.37 -10.98 -5.77
N GLU A 74 12.46 -10.23 -5.92
CA GLU A 74 12.59 -9.22 -6.98
C GLU A 74 12.47 -9.87 -8.36
N LYS A 75 13.19 -10.98 -8.60
CA LYS A 75 13.12 -11.70 -9.87
C LYS A 75 11.70 -12.12 -10.22
N LYS A 76 10.95 -12.69 -9.26
CA LYS A 76 9.54 -13.05 -9.45
C LYS A 76 8.68 -11.84 -9.78
N LEU A 77 8.85 -10.73 -9.06
CA LEU A 77 8.13 -9.49 -9.35
C LEU A 77 8.43 -9.00 -10.77
N ARG A 78 9.70 -8.91 -11.12
CA ARG A 78 10.19 -8.50 -12.45
C ARG A 78 9.62 -9.38 -13.56
N THR A 79 9.74 -10.70 -13.45
CA THR A 79 9.18 -11.64 -14.43
C THR A 79 7.67 -11.48 -14.56
N HIS A 80 6.95 -11.28 -13.45
CA HIS A 80 5.51 -11.04 -13.48
C HIS A 80 5.17 -9.75 -14.24
N LEU A 81 5.89 -8.65 -13.96
CA LEU A 81 5.69 -7.38 -14.65
C LEU A 81 6.04 -7.45 -16.14
N GLU A 82 7.14 -8.12 -16.50
CA GLU A 82 7.54 -8.30 -17.90
C GLU A 82 6.52 -9.14 -18.68
N THR A 83 5.93 -10.15 -18.03
CA THR A 83 4.96 -11.06 -18.67
C THR A 83 3.57 -10.43 -18.83
N TYR A 84 3.07 -9.75 -17.80
CA TYR A 84 1.67 -9.32 -17.73
C TYR A 84 1.46 -7.81 -17.79
N HIS A 85 2.52 -7.02 -17.62
CA HIS A 85 2.46 -5.56 -17.51
C HIS A 85 3.47 -4.86 -18.44
N PHE A 86 3.99 -5.53 -19.46
CA PHE A 86 4.98 -4.96 -20.40
C PHE A 86 6.21 -4.35 -19.70
N GLY A 87 6.57 -4.90 -18.53
CA GLY A 87 7.72 -4.48 -17.73
C GLY A 87 7.47 -3.28 -16.81
N GLU A 88 6.25 -2.73 -16.76
CA GLU A 88 5.94 -1.54 -15.96
C GLU A 88 4.53 -1.60 -15.34
N LEU A 89 4.45 -1.40 -14.03
CA LEU A 89 3.20 -1.27 -13.28
C LEU A 89 2.91 0.20 -12.96
N PRO A 90 1.88 0.83 -13.54
CA PRO A 90 1.56 2.23 -13.27
C PRO A 90 1.15 2.50 -11.80
N VAL A 91 1.41 3.71 -11.31
CA VAL A 91 0.85 4.18 -10.03
C VAL A 91 -0.67 4.10 -10.06
N GLY A 92 -1.26 3.52 -9.01
CA GLY A 92 -2.70 3.22 -8.96
C GLY A 92 -3.06 1.80 -9.39
N GLN A 93 -2.06 0.97 -9.70
CA GLN A 93 -2.20 -0.49 -9.80
C GLN A 93 -1.39 -1.17 -8.70
N ALA A 94 -1.73 -2.43 -8.42
CA ALA A 94 -1.00 -3.28 -7.49
C ALA A 94 -1.04 -4.73 -7.97
N VAL A 95 0.04 -5.47 -7.73
CA VAL A 95 0.13 -6.91 -8.00
C VAL A 95 0.47 -7.65 -6.70
N ILE A 96 -0.05 -8.87 -6.57
CA ILE A 96 0.21 -9.74 -5.43
C ILE A 96 1.05 -10.92 -5.90
N ILE A 97 2.20 -11.12 -5.28
CA ILE A 97 3.08 -12.25 -5.56
C ILE A 97 3.42 -12.99 -4.26
N PRO A 98 3.69 -14.30 -4.30
CA PRO A 98 4.15 -15.03 -3.13
C PRO A 98 5.57 -14.59 -2.73
N THR A 99 5.80 -14.37 -1.44
CA THR A 99 7.12 -14.01 -0.88
C THR A 99 8.12 -15.17 -0.99
N GLY A 100 7.64 -16.42 -0.88
CA GLY A 100 8.49 -17.60 -0.89
C GLY A 100 7.82 -18.80 -0.23
N PRO A 101 8.59 -19.85 0.09
CA PRO A 101 8.10 -21.00 0.86
C PRO A 101 7.51 -20.57 2.22
N ILE A 102 6.32 -21.10 2.54
CA ILE A 102 5.52 -20.72 3.73
C ILE A 102 6.20 -21.11 5.04
N ASP A 103 7.09 -22.10 5.01
CA ASP A 103 7.86 -22.57 6.16
C ASP A 103 8.95 -21.58 6.63
N GLN A 104 9.24 -20.54 5.84
CA GLN A 104 10.31 -19.58 6.14
C GLN A 104 9.79 -18.26 6.72
N HIS A 105 8.59 -17.82 6.34
CA HIS A 105 8.03 -16.53 6.76
C HIS A 105 6.50 -16.59 6.88
N GLU A 106 5.96 -15.93 7.93
CA GLU A 106 4.51 -15.84 8.14
C GLU A 106 3.81 -14.92 7.12
N ILE A 107 4.58 -14.00 6.54
CA ILE A 107 4.16 -13.14 5.44
C ILE A 107 4.23 -13.95 4.15
N ARG A 108 3.08 -14.39 3.66
CA ARG A 108 2.94 -15.24 2.46
C ARG A 108 2.96 -14.44 1.16
N TYR A 109 2.55 -13.18 1.21
CA TYR A 109 2.36 -12.34 0.03
C TYR A 109 3.06 -10.99 0.12
N LEU A 110 3.66 -10.57 -1.00
CA LEU A 110 4.09 -9.21 -1.25
C LEU A 110 3.04 -8.54 -2.14
N ILE A 111 2.54 -7.38 -1.73
CA ILE A 111 1.69 -6.51 -2.54
C ILE A 111 2.56 -5.39 -3.08
N SER A 112 2.99 -5.48 -4.34
CA SER A 112 3.76 -4.42 -4.98
C SER A 112 2.80 -3.34 -5.49
N ALA A 113 2.91 -2.14 -4.94
CA ALA A 113 2.04 -1.00 -5.23
C ALA A 113 2.87 0.26 -5.47
N PRO A 114 3.15 0.60 -6.74
CA PRO A 114 4.04 1.69 -7.08
C PRO A 114 3.55 3.04 -6.56
N THR A 115 4.44 3.78 -5.90
CA THR A 115 4.19 5.15 -5.43
C THR A 115 4.81 6.22 -6.33
N MET A 116 5.61 5.79 -7.30
CA MET A 116 6.27 6.61 -8.30
C MET A 116 6.70 5.72 -9.47
N ARG A 117 6.90 6.32 -10.64
CA ARG A 117 7.36 5.56 -11.81
C ARG A 117 8.82 5.13 -11.67
N VAL A 118 9.69 6.11 -11.44
CA VAL A 118 11.10 5.94 -11.10
C VAL A 118 11.35 6.63 -9.76
N PRO A 119 12.44 6.31 -9.03
CA PRO A 119 12.81 7.03 -7.82
C PRO A 119 12.83 8.55 -8.03
N MET A 120 11.86 9.26 -7.44
CA MET A 120 11.71 10.71 -7.57
C MET A 120 10.84 11.29 -6.46
N ARG A 121 10.95 12.62 -6.27
CA ARG A 121 10.04 13.34 -5.37
C ARG A 121 8.61 13.32 -5.90
N VAL A 122 7.66 12.94 -5.05
CA VAL A 122 6.22 12.87 -5.34
C VAL A 122 5.37 13.60 -4.29
N ALA A 123 5.98 14.55 -3.57
CA ALA A 123 5.39 15.23 -2.41
C ALA A 123 4.03 15.87 -2.71
N GLU A 124 3.88 16.50 -3.88
CA GLU A 124 2.68 17.23 -4.32
C GLU A 124 1.76 16.39 -5.23
N SER A 125 1.84 15.05 -5.15
CA SER A 125 1.06 14.14 -6.01
C SER A 125 -0.06 13.43 -5.23
N PRO A 126 -1.06 12.84 -5.92
CA PRO A 126 -2.06 11.98 -5.28
C PRO A 126 -1.57 10.52 -5.11
N ASN A 127 -0.27 10.25 -5.20
CA ASN A 127 0.23 8.88 -5.38
C ASN A 127 -0.01 7.97 -4.18
N ALA A 128 0.00 8.48 -2.94
CA ALA A 128 -0.30 7.66 -1.77
C ALA A 128 -1.77 7.21 -1.76
N TYR A 129 -2.69 8.08 -2.19
CA TYR A 129 -4.10 7.73 -2.38
C TYR A 129 -4.26 6.64 -3.45
N LEU A 130 -3.63 6.83 -4.62
CA LEU A 130 -3.73 5.88 -5.73
C LEU A 130 -3.14 4.52 -5.37
N ALA A 131 -1.94 4.49 -4.78
CA ALA A 131 -1.28 3.25 -4.38
C ALA A 131 -2.07 2.51 -3.29
N PHE A 132 -2.55 3.20 -2.25
CA PHE A 132 -3.31 2.53 -1.19
C PHE A 132 -4.67 2.00 -1.67
N LYS A 133 -5.33 2.76 -2.53
CA LYS A 133 -6.55 2.31 -3.22
C LYS A 133 -6.30 1.03 -4.02
N ALA A 134 -5.17 0.96 -4.73
CA ALA A 134 -4.78 -0.21 -5.50
C ALA A 134 -4.49 -1.43 -4.60
N VAL A 135 -3.82 -1.24 -3.47
CA VAL A 135 -3.59 -2.29 -2.46
C VAL A 135 -4.91 -2.89 -1.99
N ILE A 136 -5.86 -2.04 -1.55
CA ILE A 136 -7.15 -2.50 -1.05
C ILE A 136 -7.90 -3.26 -2.15
N HIS A 137 -7.91 -2.74 -3.38
CA HIS A 137 -8.57 -3.38 -4.50
C HIS A 137 -7.96 -4.75 -4.83
N ALA A 138 -6.63 -4.87 -4.86
CA ALA A 138 -5.93 -6.12 -5.11
C ALA A 138 -6.26 -7.19 -4.06
N VAL A 139 -6.30 -6.82 -2.77
CA VAL A 139 -6.68 -7.74 -1.68
C VAL A 139 -8.13 -8.20 -1.83
N LEU A 140 -9.06 -7.30 -2.14
CA LEU A 140 -10.46 -7.65 -2.37
C LEU A 140 -10.62 -8.62 -3.55
N GLN A 141 -9.92 -8.38 -4.66
CA GLN A 141 -9.96 -9.25 -5.85
C GLN A 141 -9.33 -10.63 -5.57
N HIS A 142 -8.19 -10.67 -4.88
CA HIS A 142 -7.57 -11.91 -4.42
C HIS A 142 -8.53 -12.70 -3.53
N ASN A 143 -9.14 -12.04 -2.55
CA ASN A 143 -10.09 -12.66 -1.64
C ASN A 143 -11.43 -13.05 -2.29
N GLN A 144 -11.73 -12.63 -3.52
CA GLN A 144 -12.89 -13.13 -4.25
C GLN A 144 -12.56 -14.43 -5.02
N SER A 145 -11.32 -14.59 -5.46
CA SER A 145 -10.91 -15.65 -6.40
C SER A 145 -10.06 -16.77 -5.78
N SER A 146 -9.29 -16.47 -4.73
CA SER A 146 -8.38 -17.42 -4.05
C SER A 146 -9.07 -18.13 -2.89
N SER A 147 -8.71 -19.38 -2.60
CA SER A 147 -9.08 -20.07 -1.35
C SER A 147 -8.19 -19.65 -0.18
N ASP A 148 -6.91 -19.36 -0.41
CA ASP A 148 -6.00 -18.76 0.58
C ASP A 148 -6.27 -17.25 0.65
N LYS A 149 -7.07 -16.84 1.64
CA LYS A 149 -7.50 -15.46 1.84
C LYS A 149 -6.42 -14.67 2.57
N ILE A 150 -6.25 -13.41 2.17
CA ILE A 150 -5.47 -12.40 2.90
C ILE A 150 -6.40 -11.74 3.91
N THR A 151 -6.18 -11.99 5.19
CA THR A 151 -6.97 -11.46 6.31
C THR A 151 -6.24 -10.37 7.10
N SER A 152 -4.93 -10.22 6.89
CA SER A 152 -4.10 -9.21 7.54
C SER A 152 -3.05 -8.65 6.59
N VAL A 153 -2.89 -7.32 6.60
CA VAL A 153 -1.96 -6.60 5.71
C VAL A 153 -1.09 -5.62 6.51
N LEU A 154 0.24 -5.75 6.39
CA LEU A 154 1.20 -4.73 6.84
C LEU A 154 1.39 -3.68 5.77
N CYS A 155 1.23 -2.39 6.11
CA CYS A 155 1.37 -1.29 5.17
C CYS A 155 2.31 -0.18 5.72
N PRO A 156 3.39 0.17 4.99
CA PRO A 156 4.28 1.27 5.37
C PRO A 156 3.74 2.62 4.86
N GLY A 157 4.47 3.70 5.16
CA GLY A 157 4.16 5.03 4.63
C GLY A 157 4.39 5.13 3.13
N LEU A 158 3.33 5.33 2.36
CA LEU A 158 3.39 5.36 0.89
C LEU A 158 3.91 6.72 0.39
N GLY A 159 5.04 6.71 -0.33
CA GLY A 159 5.67 7.93 -0.88
C GLY A 159 6.43 8.80 0.14
N THR A 160 6.55 8.36 1.39
CA THR A 160 7.17 9.15 2.49
C THR A 160 8.70 9.08 2.52
N GLY A 161 9.29 8.02 1.95
CA GLY A 161 10.75 7.84 1.85
C GLY A 161 11.39 8.67 0.72
N GLU A 162 11.77 8.02 -0.38
CA GLU A 162 12.33 8.71 -1.56
C GLU A 162 11.37 9.74 -2.16
N GLY A 163 10.07 9.48 -2.04
CA GLY A 163 9.02 10.37 -2.53
C GLY A 163 8.92 11.70 -1.79
N LYS A 164 9.49 11.79 -0.58
CA LYS A 164 9.46 12.99 0.30
C LYS A 164 8.05 13.54 0.54
N MET A 165 7.03 12.69 0.49
CA MET A 165 5.66 13.10 0.84
C MET A 165 5.57 13.39 2.33
N PRO A 166 5.04 14.56 2.75
CA PRO A 166 4.83 14.87 4.16
C PRO A 166 3.91 13.85 4.83
N ALA A 167 4.24 13.47 6.07
CA ALA A 167 3.50 12.50 6.87
C ALA A 167 1.99 12.80 6.93
N GLN A 168 1.60 14.06 7.14
CA GLN A 168 0.19 14.47 7.22
C GLN A 168 -0.54 14.36 5.89
N ARG A 169 0.16 14.54 4.76
CA ARG A 169 -0.43 14.35 3.43
C ARG A 169 -0.58 12.86 3.12
N CYS A 170 0.44 12.05 3.40
CA CYS A 170 0.36 10.59 3.30
C CYS A 170 -0.82 10.04 4.12
N ALA A 171 -0.95 10.45 5.38
CA ALA A 171 -2.03 10.02 6.26
C ALA A 171 -3.42 10.39 5.72
N ARG A 172 -3.62 11.64 5.29
CA ARG A 172 -4.90 12.08 4.67
C ARG A 172 -5.22 11.31 3.39
N GLN A 173 -4.24 11.15 2.50
CA GLN A 173 -4.46 10.45 1.23
C GLN A 173 -4.80 8.97 1.44
N MET A 174 -4.10 8.28 2.34
CA MET A 174 -4.40 6.90 2.69
C MET A 174 -5.77 6.77 3.37
N LEU A 175 -6.11 7.68 4.29
CA LEU A 175 -7.44 7.68 4.92
C LEU A 175 -8.55 7.84 3.86
N LYS A 176 -8.38 8.80 2.94
CA LYS A 176 -9.37 9.02 1.87
C LYS A 176 -9.54 7.77 0.99
N ALA A 177 -8.44 7.08 0.65
CA ALA A 177 -8.51 5.82 -0.09
C ALA A 177 -9.26 4.72 0.70
N TYR A 178 -8.97 4.59 2.01
CA TYR A 178 -9.69 3.68 2.89
C TYR A 178 -11.21 3.97 2.91
N GLU A 179 -11.60 5.22 3.12
CA GLU A 179 -13.00 5.62 3.17
C GLU A 179 -13.74 5.39 1.84
N THR A 180 -13.05 5.60 0.72
CA THR A 180 -13.59 5.38 -0.62
C THR A 180 -13.81 3.88 -0.90
N CYS A 181 -12.85 3.03 -0.51
CA CYS A 181 -12.90 1.60 -0.82
C CYS A 181 -13.69 0.77 0.19
N LEU A 182 -13.45 0.98 1.48
CA LEU A 182 -14.02 0.17 2.58
C LEU A 182 -15.11 0.93 3.33
N GLY A 183 -15.02 2.27 3.40
CA GLY A 183 -16.05 3.12 4.01
C GLY A 183 -17.28 3.40 3.13
N GLY A 184 -17.32 2.91 1.89
CA GLY A 184 -18.44 3.09 0.96
C GLY A 184 -18.65 4.54 0.46
N LYS A 185 -17.71 5.45 0.69
CA LYS A 185 -17.79 6.87 0.28
C LYS A 185 -17.36 7.07 -1.19
N MET A 186 -18.08 6.45 -2.12
CA MET A 186 -17.75 6.57 -3.56
C MET A 186 -17.78 8.02 -4.05
N GLU A 187 -16.67 8.45 -4.68
CA GLU A 187 -16.40 9.84 -5.08
C GLU A 187 -17.39 10.42 -6.11
N THR A 188 -18.07 9.57 -6.88
CA THR A 188 -18.89 10.00 -8.04
C THR A 188 -20.33 10.36 -7.71
N ARG A 189 -20.77 10.23 -6.45
CA ARG A 189 -22.14 10.59 -6.03
C ARG A 189 -22.49 12.08 -6.17
N GLY A 190 -21.54 12.93 -6.61
CA GLY A 190 -21.73 14.34 -6.93
C GLY A 190 -21.25 14.77 -8.32
N GLY A 191 -21.00 13.83 -9.24
CA GLY A 191 -20.53 14.10 -10.60
C GLY A 191 -19.07 14.58 -10.69
N LEU A 192 -18.63 14.98 -11.90
CA LEU A 192 -17.22 15.34 -12.18
C LEU A 192 -16.73 16.52 -11.32
N ALA A 193 -17.57 17.52 -11.06
CA ALA A 193 -17.19 18.67 -10.24
C ALA A 193 -16.82 18.26 -8.81
N GLN A 194 -17.53 17.29 -8.22
CA GLN A 194 -17.17 16.75 -6.92
C GLN A 194 -15.86 15.95 -6.99
N ALA A 195 -15.67 15.15 -8.03
CA ALA A 195 -14.41 14.41 -8.23
C ALA A 195 -13.19 15.35 -8.33
N VAL A 196 -13.33 16.48 -9.04
CA VAL A 196 -12.28 17.52 -9.10
C VAL A 196 -12.00 18.10 -7.71
N ARG A 197 -13.04 18.46 -6.93
CA ARG A 197 -12.84 18.96 -5.56
C ARG A 197 -12.12 17.95 -4.68
N ASN A 198 -12.52 16.68 -4.74
CA ASN A 198 -11.92 15.60 -3.97
C ASN A 198 -10.46 15.39 -4.38
N HIS A 199 -10.13 15.51 -5.66
CA HIS A 199 -8.74 15.49 -6.13
C HIS A 199 -7.93 16.64 -5.54
N MET A 200 -8.45 17.88 -5.59
CA MET A 200 -7.74 19.04 -5.04
C MET A 200 -7.54 18.94 -3.53
N GLU A 201 -8.43 18.26 -2.79
CA GLU A 201 -8.24 17.98 -1.36
C GLU A 201 -7.06 17.05 -1.07
N LEU A 202 -6.74 16.12 -1.96
CA LEU A 202 -5.56 15.24 -1.82
C LEU A 202 -4.25 16.03 -1.87
N LEU A 203 -4.25 17.18 -2.54
CA LEU A 203 -3.07 18.03 -2.78
C LEU A 203 -2.91 19.13 -1.72
N LYS A 204 -3.85 19.28 -0.80
CA LYS A 204 -3.72 20.17 0.37
C LYS A 204 -2.85 19.52 1.47
#